data_AF-A0A8I5ZWN9-F1
#
_entry.id   AF-A0A8I5ZWN9-F1
#
_cell.length_a   1.000
_cell.length_b   1.000
_cell.length_c   1.000
_cell.angle_alpha   90.00
_cell.angle_beta   90.00
_cell.angle_gamma   90.00
#
_symmetry.space_group_name_H-M   'P 1'
#
loop_
_entity.id
_entity.type
_entity.pdbx_description
1 polymer ?
#
loop_
_entity_poly.entity_id
_entity_poly.type
_entity_poly.pdbx_seq_one_letter_code
_entity_poly.pdbx_strand_id
1 'polypeptide(L)'
;MEQHCVLQPKASRLPGLCFPSQRHFREEAGLGLDQLSEPCSLCQQQTEAAEEMVAEETVVEETGLPVGANPVQVEMGEFEEGAEETVEEVVAENPCQNHHCKHGKVCELDESNTPMCVCQDPTSCPAPIGEFEKVCSNDNKTFDSSCHFFATKCTLEGTKKGHKLHLDYIGPCKYIAPCLDSELTEFPLRMRDWLKNVLVTLYERDEGNNLLTEKQKLRVKKIHENEKRLEAGDHPVELLARDFEKNYNMYIFPVHWQFGQLDQHPIDGYLSHTELAPLRAPLIPMEHCTTRFFETCDLDNDKYIALEEWAGCFGIKEQDINKDLVI
;
A
#
# COMPACT_ATOMS: atom_id res chain seq x y z
N MET A 1 -9.25 27.52 -14.73
CA MET A 1 -9.45 26.33 -15.57
C MET A 1 -9.64 25.16 -14.63
N GLU A 2 -10.77 24.48 -14.74
CA GLU A 2 -11.27 23.58 -13.71
C GLU A 2 -10.45 22.29 -13.56
N GLN A 3 -10.38 21.81 -12.31
CA GLN A 3 -10.01 20.43 -12.00
C GLN A 3 -11.29 19.58 -11.96
N HIS A 4 -11.47 18.69 -12.94
CA HIS A 4 -12.55 17.71 -12.89
C HIS A 4 -12.19 16.55 -11.95
N CYS A 5 -12.77 16.54 -10.75
CA CYS A 5 -12.80 15.35 -9.90
C CYS A 5 -13.67 14.26 -10.53
N VAL A 6 -13.05 13.28 -11.20
CA VAL A 6 -13.76 12.10 -11.70
C VAL A 6 -13.99 11.11 -10.55
N LEU A 7 -15.22 11.04 -10.06
CA LEU A 7 -15.67 10.00 -9.14
C LEU A 7 -15.67 8.63 -9.85
N GLN A 8 -14.72 7.76 -9.48
CA GLN A 8 -14.73 6.34 -9.85
C GLN A 8 -15.55 5.53 -8.82
N PRO A 9 -16.31 4.50 -9.25
CA PRO A 9 -17.20 3.74 -8.36
C PRO A 9 -16.43 2.75 -7.47
N LYS A 10 -17.10 2.28 -6.40
CA LYS A 10 -16.55 1.32 -5.44
C LYS A 10 -16.41 -0.07 -6.06
N ALA A 11 -15.18 -0.54 -6.24
CA ALA A 11 -14.85 -1.97 -6.42
C ALA A 11 -13.45 -2.26 -5.85
N SER A 12 -13.25 -3.49 -5.37
CA SER A 12 -11.94 -4.13 -5.12
C SER A 12 -10.88 -3.30 -4.36
N ARG A 13 -11.07 -3.10 -3.05
CA ARG A 13 -9.97 -2.69 -2.16
C ARG A 13 -8.99 -3.84 -1.93
N LEU A 14 -7.90 -3.88 -2.68
CA LEU A 14 -6.66 -4.48 -2.17
C LEU A 14 -6.08 -3.56 -1.09
N PRO A 15 -5.60 -4.08 0.06
CA PRO A 15 -4.79 -3.32 1.01
C PRO A 15 -3.38 -3.12 0.45
N GLY A 16 -3.25 -2.27 -0.57
CA GLY A 16 -1.96 -1.95 -1.18
C GLY A 16 -1.05 -1.23 -0.19
N LEU A 17 0.21 -1.67 -0.09
CA LEU A 17 1.25 -0.98 0.68
C LEU A 17 1.42 0.45 0.16
N CYS A 18 1.00 1.43 0.95
CA CYS A 18 1.02 2.87 0.61
C CYS A 18 2.43 3.47 0.65
N PHE A 19 3.34 2.97 -0.21
CA PHE A 19 4.49 3.75 -0.62
C PHE A 19 4.00 5.05 -1.29
N PRO A 20 4.45 6.23 -0.84
CA PRO A 20 3.99 7.49 -1.41
C PRO A 20 4.38 7.60 -2.89
N SER A 21 3.49 8.20 -3.69
CA SER A 21 3.66 8.34 -5.14
C SER A 21 5.01 8.97 -5.49
N GLN A 22 5.69 8.41 -6.50
CA GLN A 22 7.10 8.64 -6.85
C GLN A 22 7.44 10.06 -7.36
N ARG A 23 6.60 11.08 -7.11
CA ARG A 23 6.69 12.43 -7.68
C ARG A 23 7.01 13.55 -6.68
N HIS A 24 7.18 13.26 -5.39
CA HIS A 24 7.50 14.30 -4.39
C HIS A 24 8.73 14.02 -3.50
N PHE A 25 9.27 12.80 -3.47
CA PHE A 25 10.47 12.49 -2.67
C PHE A 25 11.81 12.95 -3.32
N ARG A 26 11.76 13.88 -4.28
CA ARG A 26 12.91 14.26 -5.11
C ARG A 26 13.43 15.69 -4.88
N GLU A 27 12.75 16.48 -4.04
CA GLU A 27 13.14 17.87 -3.71
C GLU A 27 13.75 17.99 -2.30
N GLU A 28 13.46 17.06 -1.38
CA GLU A 28 14.02 17.03 0.00
C GLU A 28 15.42 16.35 0.09
N ALA A 29 15.99 15.90 -1.03
CA ALA A 29 17.30 15.24 -1.08
C ALA A 29 18.39 16.21 -1.55
N GLY A 30 18.79 17.13 -0.67
CA GLY A 30 19.61 18.32 -0.96
C GLY A 30 21.02 18.08 -1.49
N LEU A 31 21.15 17.66 -2.75
CA LEU A 31 22.40 17.56 -3.51
C LEU A 31 22.53 18.73 -4.48
N GLY A 32 23.24 19.77 -4.07
CA GLY A 32 23.55 20.91 -4.93
C GLY A 32 24.53 20.52 -6.04
N LEU A 33 24.19 20.87 -7.29
CA LEU A 33 25.12 20.93 -8.42
C LEU A 33 25.15 22.36 -8.95
N ASP A 34 26.34 22.94 -8.96
CA ASP A 34 26.56 24.37 -9.13
C ASP A 34 27.10 24.69 -10.54
N GLN A 35 26.72 25.87 -11.07
CA GLN A 35 27.18 26.48 -12.34
C GLN A 35 26.78 25.71 -13.64
N LEU A 36 26.18 26.33 -14.66
CA LEU A 36 26.61 27.55 -15.37
C LEU A 36 25.46 28.32 -16.09
N SER A 37 25.74 29.60 -16.39
CA SER A 37 25.12 30.51 -17.40
C SER A 37 23.70 31.05 -17.20
N GLU A 38 23.67 32.32 -16.75
CA GLU A 38 22.65 33.37 -16.95
C GLU A 38 22.70 34.00 -18.37
N PRO A 39 21.87 35.02 -18.74
CA PRO A 39 20.53 35.41 -18.24
C PRO A 39 19.51 35.77 -19.36
N CYS A 40 18.25 36.05 -18.98
CA CYS A 40 17.41 37.07 -19.66
C CYS A 40 16.39 37.67 -18.65
N SER A 41 15.88 38.89 -18.88
CA SER A 41 15.46 39.78 -17.77
C SER A 41 14.15 40.58 -18.01
N LEU A 42 13.58 41.12 -16.91
CA LEU A 42 12.42 42.03 -16.80
C LEU A 42 11.04 41.43 -17.16
N CYS A 43 9.89 41.89 -16.63
CA CYS A 43 9.55 42.96 -15.65
C CYS A 43 8.89 42.34 -14.37
N GLN A 44 8.72 42.94 -13.18
CA GLN A 44 8.29 44.30 -12.75
C GLN A 44 6.85 44.66 -13.17
N GLN A 45 5.90 45.13 -12.34
CA GLN A 45 5.75 45.30 -10.87
C GLN A 45 4.35 44.69 -10.47
N GLN A 46 3.61 44.93 -9.37
CA GLN A 46 3.62 45.92 -8.26
C GLN A 46 2.90 45.33 -7.02
N THR A 47 2.32 46.16 -6.14
CA THR A 47 1.80 45.83 -4.78
C THR A 47 0.57 46.68 -4.41
N GLU A 48 -0.31 46.21 -3.51
CA GLU A 48 -0.90 46.93 -2.33
C GLU A 48 -2.15 46.20 -1.73
N ALA A 49 -2.76 46.76 -0.67
CA ALA A 49 -3.82 46.18 0.19
C ALA A 49 -4.64 47.34 0.87
N ALA A 50 -5.57 47.19 1.83
CA ALA A 50 -6.00 46.07 2.70
C ALA A 50 -7.42 46.28 3.32
N GLU A 51 -7.86 45.30 4.13
CA GLU A 51 -8.83 45.42 5.25
C GLU A 51 -10.34 45.70 4.97
N GLU A 52 -11.14 45.72 6.05
CA GLU A 52 -12.57 45.30 6.12
C GLU A 52 -13.62 46.44 6.26
N MET A 53 -14.93 46.12 6.21
CA MET A 53 -15.89 46.22 7.36
C MET A 53 -17.41 46.37 7.00
N VAL A 54 -18.25 45.44 7.53
CA VAL A 54 -19.58 45.61 8.18
C VAL A 54 -20.86 46.13 7.44
N ALA A 55 -21.79 45.18 7.18
CA ALA A 55 -23.24 45.06 7.48
C ALA A 55 -24.37 46.12 7.23
N GLU A 56 -25.53 45.59 6.78
CA GLU A 56 -26.96 45.89 7.13
C GLU A 56 -27.60 47.29 6.85
N GLU A 57 -28.92 47.49 6.69
CA GLU A 57 -30.15 46.64 6.70
C GLU A 57 -31.28 47.32 5.87
N THR A 58 -32.36 46.61 5.46
CA THR A 58 -33.79 47.10 5.45
C THR A 58 -34.82 46.04 5.01
N VAL A 59 -36.11 46.26 5.28
CA VAL A 59 -37.17 45.22 5.49
C VAL A 59 -38.48 45.53 4.71
N VAL A 60 -39.48 44.62 4.80
CA VAL A 60 -40.94 44.70 4.48
C VAL A 60 -41.35 44.06 3.13
N GLU A 61 -42.40 43.23 2.96
CA GLU A 61 -43.20 42.24 3.73
C GLU A 61 -44.59 42.11 3.04
N GLU A 62 -45.03 40.88 2.72
CA GLU A 62 -46.42 40.41 2.43
C GLU A 62 -47.31 41.10 1.32
N THR A 63 -48.43 40.55 0.81
CA THR A 63 -49.18 39.27 1.00
C THR A 63 -49.92 38.89 -0.31
N GLY A 64 -50.44 37.65 -0.42
CA GLY A 64 -51.74 37.43 -1.11
C GLY A 64 -51.87 36.27 -2.13
N LEU A 65 -52.91 35.45 -1.96
CA LEU A 65 -53.55 34.56 -2.96
C LEU A 65 -55.08 34.78 -2.89
N PRO A 66 -55.85 34.61 -3.99
CA PRO A 66 -56.75 33.44 -4.02
C PRO A 66 -57.15 32.86 -5.41
N VAL A 67 -57.41 31.54 -5.39
CA VAL A 67 -58.39 30.69 -6.14
C VAL A 67 -59.23 31.28 -7.30
N GLY A 68 -59.36 30.55 -8.43
CA GLY A 68 -60.45 30.80 -9.41
C GLY A 68 -60.61 29.89 -10.66
N ALA A 69 -61.40 28.80 -10.55
CA ALA A 69 -62.22 28.13 -11.60
C ALA A 69 -61.60 27.38 -12.83
N ASN A 70 -62.44 26.53 -13.44
CA ASN A 70 -62.25 25.54 -14.55
C ASN A 70 -63.31 25.87 -15.67
N PRO A 71 -63.65 25.05 -16.71
CA PRO A 71 -63.10 23.78 -17.23
C PRO A 71 -62.98 23.63 -18.78
N VAL A 72 -62.39 22.50 -19.23
CA VAL A 72 -62.81 21.75 -20.44
C VAL A 72 -62.75 20.24 -20.12
N GLN A 73 -63.70 19.45 -20.65
CA GLN A 73 -63.83 18.00 -20.40
C GLN A 73 -63.73 17.20 -21.70
N VAL A 74 -63.21 15.96 -21.63
CA VAL A 74 -63.73 14.78 -22.37
C VAL A 74 -63.58 13.54 -21.46
N GLU A 75 -64.48 12.57 -21.61
CA GLU A 75 -64.68 11.41 -20.71
C GLU A 75 -63.72 10.24 -21.02
N MET A 76 -63.10 9.63 -20.00
CA MET A 76 -63.45 8.34 -19.36
C MET A 76 -63.50 7.10 -20.27
N GLY A 77 -62.74 6.08 -19.87
CA GLY A 77 -62.91 4.67 -20.23
C GLY A 77 -62.44 3.81 -19.06
N GLU A 78 -63.27 2.88 -18.60
CA GLU A 78 -63.06 2.12 -17.35
C GLU A 78 -62.30 0.82 -17.62
N PHE A 79 -61.24 0.55 -16.86
CA PHE A 79 -60.64 -0.78 -16.69
C PHE A 79 -60.14 -0.94 -15.25
N GLU A 80 -60.83 -1.78 -14.46
CA GLU A 80 -60.24 -2.40 -13.27
C GLU A 80 -59.42 -3.62 -13.73
N GLU A 81 -58.10 -3.58 -13.61
CA GLU A 81 -57.28 -4.78 -13.79
C GLU A 81 -55.99 -4.68 -12.96
N GLY A 82 -55.68 -5.74 -12.21
CA GLY A 82 -54.39 -5.93 -11.54
C GLY A 82 -54.02 -4.91 -10.45
N ALA A 83 -54.21 -5.29 -9.18
CA ALA A 83 -53.22 -4.87 -8.18
C ALA A 83 -51.94 -5.64 -8.51
N GLU A 84 -50.94 -4.97 -9.10
CA GLU A 84 -49.61 -5.54 -9.25
C GLU A 84 -49.03 -5.78 -7.85
N GLU A 85 -49.03 -7.03 -7.39
CA GLU A 85 -48.09 -7.47 -6.37
C GLU A 85 -46.69 -7.23 -6.95
N THR A 86 -46.06 -6.15 -6.47
CA THR A 86 -44.62 -5.94 -6.62
C THR A 86 -43.93 -7.03 -5.81
N VAL A 87 -43.82 -8.21 -6.41
CA VAL A 87 -42.97 -9.28 -5.91
C VAL A 87 -41.58 -8.67 -5.83
N GLU A 88 -41.11 -8.41 -4.61
CA GLU A 88 -39.70 -8.10 -4.37
C GLU A 88 -38.93 -9.35 -4.80
N GLU A 89 -38.45 -9.34 -6.05
CA GLU A 89 -37.60 -10.38 -6.59
C GLU A 89 -36.33 -10.36 -5.75
N VAL A 90 -36.25 -11.27 -4.79
CA VAL A 90 -35.13 -11.41 -3.87
C VAL A 90 -33.94 -11.87 -4.69
N VAL A 91 -33.23 -10.91 -5.28
CA VAL A 91 -32.04 -11.14 -6.11
C VAL A 91 -31.06 -11.93 -5.26
N ALA A 92 -30.93 -13.22 -5.59
CA ALA A 92 -30.04 -14.10 -4.87
C ALA A 92 -28.62 -13.55 -4.99
N GLU A 93 -28.04 -13.10 -3.87
CA GLU A 93 -26.67 -12.60 -3.83
C GLU A 93 -25.75 -13.66 -4.45
N ASN A 94 -25.03 -13.30 -5.51
CA ASN A 94 -24.15 -14.24 -6.19
C ASN A 94 -23.11 -14.74 -5.15
N PRO A 95 -23.03 -16.06 -4.87
CA PRO A 95 -22.19 -16.58 -3.78
C PRO A 95 -20.71 -16.20 -3.87
N CYS A 96 -20.23 -15.82 -5.06
CA CYS A 96 -18.87 -15.36 -5.28
C CYS A 96 -18.61 -13.89 -4.91
N GLN A 97 -19.63 -13.04 -4.68
CA GLN A 97 -19.46 -11.62 -4.36
C GLN A 97 -18.66 -11.39 -3.07
N ASN A 98 -18.91 -12.22 -2.05
CA ASN A 98 -18.26 -12.15 -0.73
C ASN A 98 -17.22 -13.29 -0.52
N HIS A 99 -16.92 -14.09 -1.54
CA HIS A 99 -16.03 -15.26 -1.44
C HIS A 99 -14.65 -14.97 -2.04
N HIS A 100 -13.74 -14.44 -1.22
CA HIS A 100 -12.41 -14.04 -1.66
C HIS A 100 -11.44 -15.21 -1.81
N CYS A 101 -10.91 -15.39 -3.02
CA CYS A 101 -9.92 -16.41 -3.34
C CYS A 101 -8.48 -15.92 -3.09
N LYS A 102 -7.53 -16.86 -2.96
CA LYS A 102 -6.09 -16.56 -2.88
C LYS A 102 -5.57 -15.94 -4.18
N HIS A 103 -4.44 -15.23 -4.11
CA HIS A 103 -3.79 -14.61 -5.28
C HIS A 103 -3.63 -15.57 -6.47
N GLY A 104 -4.04 -15.10 -7.65
CA GLY A 104 -4.02 -15.90 -8.89
C GLY A 104 -5.24 -16.81 -9.07
N LYS A 105 -6.22 -16.77 -8.16
CA LYS A 105 -7.49 -17.49 -8.26
C LYS A 105 -8.68 -16.54 -8.28
N VAL A 106 -9.72 -16.91 -9.01
CA VAL A 106 -11.05 -16.26 -9.04
C VAL A 106 -12.11 -17.22 -8.52
N CYS A 107 -13.23 -16.66 -8.04
CA CYS A 107 -14.37 -17.46 -7.61
C CYS A 107 -15.30 -17.69 -8.80
N GLU A 108 -15.60 -18.96 -9.08
CA GLU A 108 -16.62 -19.41 -10.02
C GLU A 108 -17.65 -20.27 -9.27
N LEU A 109 -18.81 -20.52 -9.86
CA LEU A 109 -19.84 -21.40 -9.29
C LEU A 109 -19.76 -22.79 -9.93
N ASP A 110 -19.86 -23.85 -9.13
CA ASP A 110 -19.90 -25.23 -9.62
C ASP A 110 -21.31 -25.69 -10.07
N GLU A 111 -21.43 -26.93 -10.52
CA GLU A 111 -22.72 -27.53 -10.95
C GLU A 111 -23.80 -27.55 -9.84
N SER A 112 -23.43 -27.35 -8.58
CA SER A 112 -24.34 -27.26 -7.42
C SER A 112 -24.63 -25.80 -6.99
N ASN A 113 -24.14 -24.82 -7.75
CA ASN A 113 -24.16 -23.39 -7.41
C ASN A 113 -23.34 -23.05 -6.13
N THR A 114 -22.32 -23.86 -5.83
CA THR A 114 -21.38 -23.64 -4.72
C THR A 114 -20.15 -22.85 -5.21
N PRO A 115 -19.66 -21.82 -4.48
CA PRO A 115 -18.48 -21.07 -4.86
C PRO A 115 -17.19 -21.90 -4.75
N MET A 116 -16.37 -21.89 -5.81
CA MET A 116 -15.09 -22.58 -5.90
C MET A 116 -13.98 -21.67 -6.44
N CYS A 117 -12.77 -21.78 -5.90
CA CYS A 117 -11.62 -20.98 -6.34
C CYS A 117 -10.81 -21.68 -7.44
N VAL A 118 -11.02 -21.30 -8.70
CA VAL A 118 -10.25 -21.76 -9.87
C VAL A 118 -9.10 -20.79 -10.19
N CYS A 119 -8.09 -21.22 -10.94
CA CYS A 119 -7.05 -20.31 -11.40
C CYS A 119 -7.60 -19.26 -12.36
N GLN A 120 -7.17 -18.01 -12.18
CA GLN A 120 -7.51 -16.91 -13.07
C GLN A 120 -6.87 -17.12 -14.46
N ASP A 121 -7.62 -16.83 -15.53
CA ASP A 121 -7.05 -16.74 -16.88
C ASP A 121 -6.20 -15.46 -17.00
N PRO A 122 -4.90 -15.53 -17.37
CA PRO A 122 -4.07 -14.34 -17.56
C PRO A 122 -4.65 -13.29 -18.51
N THR A 123 -5.48 -13.66 -19.49
CA THR A 123 -6.13 -12.71 -20.42
C THR A 123 -7.31 -11.95 -19.81
N SER A 124 -7.79 -12.37 -18.63
CA SER A 124 -8.77 -11.60 -17.82
C SER A 124 -8.11 -10.49 -16.98
N CYS A 125 -6.78 -10.47 -16.89
CA CYS A 125 -6.06 -9.43 -16.17
C CYS A 125 -6.15 -8.09 -16.91
N PRO A 126 -6.31 -6.95 -16.20
CA PRO A 126 -6.18 -5.63 -16.80
C PRO A 126 -4.80 -5.45 -17.47
N ALA A 127 -4.80 -4.85 -18.66
CA ALA A 127 -3.58 -4.43 -19.33
C ALA A 127 -2.86 -3.32 -18.52
N PRO A 128 -1.53 -3.37 -18.39
CA PRO A 128 -0.80 -2.39 -17.58
C PRO A 128 -0.86 -0.98 -18.18
N ILE A 129 -1.09 0.01 -17.34
CA ILE A 129 -1.13 1.44 -17.66
C ILE A 129 0.29 1.96 -17.97
N GLY A 130 1.33 1.35 -17.41
CA GLY A 130 2.73 1.69 -17.68
C GLY A 130 3.71 0.65 -17.14
N GLU A 131 4.99 0.84 -17.41
CA GLU A 131 6.04 -0.14 -17.03
C GLU A 131 6.15 -0.38 -15.52
N PHE A 132 5.78 0.61 -14.69
CA PHE A 132 5.80 0.51 -13.24
C PHE A 132 4.78 -0.51 -12.66
N GLU A 133 3.79 -0.95 -13.45
CA GLU A 133 2.81 -1.97 -13.05
C GLU A 133 3.26 -3.39 -13.43
N LYS A 134 4.28 -3.52 -14.29
CA LYS A 134 4.92 -4.80 -14.61
C LYS A 134 5.63 -5.35 -13.37
N VAL A 135 5.96 -6.64 -13.37
CA VAL A 135 6.71 -7.27 -12.28
C VAL A 135 7.82 -8.18 -12.79
N CYS A 136 8.92 -8.28 -12.04
CA CYS A 136 9.98 -9.24 -12.30
C CYS A 136 9.84 -10.48 -11.42
N SER A 137 10.01 -11.64 -12.03
CA SER A 137 10.06 -12.94 -11.35
C SER A 137 11.49 -13.38 -11.05
N ASN A 138 11.66 -14.29 -10.09
CA ASN A 138 12.97 -14.79 -9.67
C ASN A 138 13.70 -15.67 -10.72
N ASP A 139 13.08 -15.96 -11.87
CA ASP A 139 13.78 -16.52 -13.05
C ASP A 139 14.08 -15.46 -14.14
N ASN A 140 14.13 -14.19 -13.72
CA ASN A 140 14.46 -12.98 -14.48
C ASN A 140 13.54 -12.75 -15.71
N LYS A 141 12.25 -13.03 -15.54
CA LYS A 141 11.21 -12.74 -16.55
C LYS A 141 10.27 -11.66 -16.08
N THR A 142 10.07 -10.66 -16.93
CA THR A 142 9.06 -9.62 -16.75
C THR A 142 7.69 -10.17 -17.12
N PHE A 143 6.72 -10.00 -16.22
CA PHE A 143 5.29 -10.22 -16.46
C PHE A 143 4.58 -8.87 -16.56
N ASP A 144 3.51 -8.80 -17.34
CA ASP A 144 2.81 -7.54 -17.63
C ASP A 144 2.14 -6.90 -16.42
N SER A 145 1.74 -7.68 -15.42
CA SER A 145 1.43 -7.18 -14.08
C SER A 145 1.45 -8.30 -13.02
N SER A 146 1.32 -7.94 -11.75
CA SER A 146 1.14 -8.91 -10.64
C SER A 146 0.02 -9.91 -10.91
N CYS A 147 -1.08 -9.47 -11.54
CA CYS A 147 -2.19 -10.33 -11.93
C CYS A 147 -1.72 -11.43 -12.90
N HIS A 148 -1.06 -11.05 -13.99
CA HIS A 148 -0.52 -11.99 -14.98
C HIS A 148 0.48 -12.97 -14.36
N PHE A 149 1.34 -12.49 -13.44
CA PHE A 149 2.27 -13.33 -12.69
C PHE A 149 1.54 -14.37 -11.82
N PHE A 150 0.61 -13.94 -10.96
CA PHE A 150 -0.08 -14.85 -10.03
C PHE A 150 -1.03 -15.81 -10.75
N ALA A 151 -1.74 -15.36 -11.79
CA ALA A 151 -2.51 -16.23 -12.68
C ALA A 151 -1.62 -17.33 -13.30
N THR A 152 -0.46 -16.96 -13.85
CA THR A 152 0.51 -17.93 -14.37
C THR A 152 1.03 -18.87 -13.28
N LYS A 153 1.39 -18.36 -12.09
CA LYS A 153 1.85 -19.18 -10.97
C LYS A 153 0.80 -20.18 -10.50
N CYS A 154 -0.48 -19.81 -10.51
CA CYS A 154 -1.59 -20.70 -10.15
C CYS A 154 -1.64 -21.94 -11.05
N THR A 155 -1.48 -21.80 -12.37
CA THR A 155 -1.45 -22.95 -13.30
C THR A 155 -0.29 -23.93 -13.06
N LEU A 156 0.66 -23.58 -12.19
CA LEU A 156 1.83 -24.38 -11.81
C LEU A 156 1.75 -24.89 -10.35
N GLU A 157 0.65 -24.69 -9.64
CA GLU A 157 0.41 -25.18 -8.28
C GLU A 157 0.64 -26.70 -8.18
N GLY A 158 1.24 -27.17 -7.09
CA GLY A 158 1.66 -28.57 -6.91
C GLY A 158 2.85 -29.03 -7.80
N THR A 159 3.31 -28.22 -8.76
CA THR A 159 4.49 -28.56 -9.58
C THR A 159 5.78 -28.03 -8.99
N LYS A 160 6.90 -28.75 -9.17
CA LYS A 160 8.25 -28.29 -8.79
C LYS A 160 8.67 -26.96 -9.45
N LYS A 161 7.97 -26.52 -10.50
CA LYS A 161 8.18 -25.20 -11.13
C LYS A 161 7.40 -24.12 -10.39
N GLY A 162 6.13 -24.34 -10.04
CA GLY A 162 5.31 -23.39 -9.28
C GLY A 162 5.85 -23.15 -7.87
N HIS A 163 6.34 -24.20 -7.20
CA HIS A 163 7.04 -24.10 -5.91
C HIS A 163 8.37 -23.32 -5.96
N LYS A 164 8.92 -23.04 -7.15
CA LYS A 164 10.15 -22.26 -7.32
C LYS A 164 9.93 -20.91 -7.99
N LEU A 165 8.74 -20.65 -8.53
CA LEU A 165 8.41 -19.40 -9.21
C LEU A 165 7.94 -18.38 -8.18
N HIS A 166 8.70 -17.32 -7.96
CA HIS A 166 8.37 -16.23 -7.03
C HIS A 166 8.43 -14.87 -7.72
N LEU A 167 7.68 -13.94 -7.14
CA LEU A 167 7.77 -12.53 -7.43
C LEU A 167 9.08 -12.04 -6.81
N ASP A 168 9.97 -11.45 -7.59
CA ASP A 168 11.23 -10.93 -7.07
C ASP A 168 11.07 -9.45 -6.69
N TYR A 169 10.58 -8.62 -7.60
CA TYR A 169 10.29 -7.21 -7.35
C TYR A 169 9.24 -6.65 -8.31
N ILE A 170 8.68 -5.49 -7.93
CA ILE A 170 7.74 -4.70 -8.74
C ILE A 170 8.53 -3.81 -9.70
N GLY A 171 8.01 -3.62 -10.91
CA GLY A 171 8.71 -3.04 -12.06
C GLY A 171 9.22 -4.11 -13.05
N PRO A 172 9.67 -3.72 -14.25
CA PRO A 172 10.24 -4.65 -15.22
C PRO A 172 11.62 -5.14 -14.75
N CYS A 173 12.05 -6.32 -15.22
CA CYS A 173 13.35 -6.86 -14.84
C CYS A 173 14.50 -5.92 -15.23
N LYS A 174 15.30 -5.54 -14.23
CA LYS A 174 16.51 -4.71 -14.32
C LYS A 174 17.76 -5.53 -14.01
N TYR A 175 18.93 -4.99 -14.37
CA TYR A 175 20.19 -5.49 -13.82
C TYR A 175 20.24 -5.23 -12.30
N ILE A 176 20.55 -6.27 -11.53
CA ILE A 176 20.80 -6.20 -10.09
C ILE A 176 22.31 -6.35 -9.88
N ALA A 177 22.93 -5.42 -9.15
CA ALA A 177 24.35 -5.53 -8.80
C ALA A 177 24.58 -6.67 -7.79
N PRO A 178 25.71 -7.39 -7.84
CA PRO A 178 26.02 -8.39 -6.82
C PRO A 178 26.32 -7.71 -5.48
N CYS A 179 25.56 -8.06 -4.44
CA CYS A 179 25.78 -7.59 -3.08
C CYS A 179 27.16 -8.01 -2.56
N LEU A 180 28.01 -7.05 -2.24
CA LEU A 180 29.35 -7.27 -1.69
C LEU A 180 29.29 -7.69 -0.22
N ASP A 181 30.32 -8.38 0.26
CA ASP A 181 30.39 -8.84 1.67
C ASP A 181 30.35 -7.68 2.67
N SER A 182 30.93 -6.53 2.32
CA SER A 182 30.85 -5.31 3.12
C SER A 182 29.42 -4.76 3.20
N GLU A 183 28.73 -4.66 2.07
CA GLU A 183 27.34 -4.18 2.01
C GLU A 183 26.41 -5.11 2.81
N LEU A 184 26.61 -6.44 2.71
CA LEU A 184 25.87 -7.43 3.47
C LEU A 184 26.04 -7.25 4.99
N THR A 185 27.23 -6.87 5.47
CA THR A 185 27.45 -6.58 6.90
C THR A 185 26.83 -5.26 7.37
N GLU A 186 26.63 -4.28 6.47
CA GLU A 186 25.95 -3.01 6.79
C GLU A 186 24.42 -3.11 6.70
N PHE A 187 23.91 -3.95 5.80
CA PHE A 187 22.49 -4.10 5.47
C PHE A 187 21.55 -4.19 6.68
N PRO A 188 21.75 -5.10 7.68
CA PRO A 188 20.83 -5.20 8.82
C PRO A 188 20.79 -3.94 9.69
N LEU A 189 21.85 -3.12 9.71
CA LEU A 189 21.86 -1.86 10.45
C LEU A 189 21.09 -0.77 9.69
N ARG A 190 21.35 -0.65 8.38
CA ARG A 190 20.69 0.34 7.51
C ARG A 190 19.19 0.06 7.34
N MET A 191 18.82 -1.21 7.10
CA MET A 191 17.43 -1.65 7.02
C MET A 191 16.69 -1.40 8.34
N ARG A 192 17.27 -1.75 9.49
CA ARG A 192 16.61 -1.58 10.80
C ARG A 192 16.39 -0.10 11.16
N ASP A 193 17.30 0.80 10.78
CA ASP A 193 17.09 2.24 10.92
C ASP A 193 16.01 2.77 9.96
N TRP A 194 16.02 2.31 8.71
CA TRP A 194 14.98 2.60 7.72
C TRP A 194 13.59 2.19 8.22
N LEU A 195 13.43 0.99 8.80
CA LEU A 195 12.16 0.54 9.40
C LEU A 195 11.66 1.45 10.54
N LYS A 196 12.56 1.88 11.43
CA LYS A 196 12.25 2.85 12.50
C LYS A 196 11.73 4.17 11.89
N ASN A 197 12.42 4.70 10.89
CA ASN A 197 12.09 6.00 10.29
C ASN A 197 10.81 5.93 9.44
N VAL A 198 10.60 4.87 8.65
CA VAL A 198 9.36 4.61 7.91
C VAL A 198 8.17 4.62 8.88
N LEU A 199 8.24 3.85 9.97
CA LEU A 199 7.14 3.74 10.92
C LEU A 199 6.84 5.07 11.62
N VAL A 200 7.87 5.88 11.92
CA VAL A 200 7.70 7.25 12.44
C VAL A 200 7.02 8.18 11.42
N THR A 201 7.44 8.18 10.15
CA THR A 201 6.78 9.00 9.12
C THR A 201 5.36 8.55 8.78
N LEU A 202 5.02 7.27 8.99
CA LEU A 202 3.64 6.78 8.89
C LEU A 202 2.78 7.32 10.04
N TYR A 203 3.33 7.40 11.26
CA TYR A 203 2.65 7.99 12.42
C TYR A 203 2.42 9.50 12.27
N GLU A 204 3.42 10.23 11.76
CA GLU A 204 3.32 11.67 11.47
C GLU A 204 2.28 12.01 10.39
N ARG A 205 2.03 11.08 9.47
CA ARG A 205 1.10 11.24 8.33
C ARG A 205 -0.28 10.61 8.53
N ASP A 206 -0.56 10.00 9.68
CA ASP A 206 -1.83 9.30 9.91
C ASP A 206 -2.94 10.25 10.41
N GLU A 207 -3.76 10.68 9.45
CA GLU A 207 -5.03 11.36 9.68
C GLU A 207 -6.17 10.33 9.86
N GLY A 208 -6.69 10.21 11.09
CA GLY A 208 -7.93 9.49 11.36
C GLY A 208 -7.82 7.96 11.54
N ASN A 209 -6.62 7.42 11.81
CA ASN A 209 -6.31 5.99 11.98
C ASN A 209 -6.39 5.21 10.66
N ASN A 210 -5.87 5.81 9.59
CA ASN A 210 -5.93 5.29 8.22
C ASN A 210 -4.68 4.49 7.79
N LEU A 211 -3.58 4.57 8.53
CA LEU A 211 -2.31 3.87 8.26
C LEU A 211 -1.88 2.96 9.42
N LEU A 212 -2.20 3.34 10.67
CA LEU A 212 -1.83 2.65 11.91
C LEU A 212 -3.03 2.54 12.85
N THR A 213 -3.19 1.37 13.47
CA THR A 213 -4.22 1.16 14.50
C THR A 213 -3.87 1.92 15.79
N GLU A 214 -4.86 2.25 16.63
CA GLU A 214 -4.66 2.91 17.93
C GLU A 214 -3.57 2.26 18.81
N LYS A 215 -3.56 0.91 18.84
CA LYS A 215 -2.56 0.09 19.55
C LYS A 215 -1.15 0.28 18.97
N GLN A 216 -1.04 0.39 17.66
CA GLN A 216 0.22 0.63 16.94
C GLN A 216 0.67 2.09 17.12
N LYS A 217 -0.22 3.07 16.94
CA LYS A 217 0.04 4.51 17.20
C LYS A 217 0.58 4.76 18.60
N LEU A 218 0.00 4.16 19.64
CA LEU A 218 0.48 4.32 21.02
C LEU A 218 1.89 3.73 21.26
N ARG A 219 2.34 2.79 20.41
CA ARG A 219 3.72 2.30 20.39
C ARG A 219 4.63 3.28 19.64
N VAL A 220 4.27 3.71 18.43
CA VAL A 220 5.10 4.64 17.61
C VAL A 220 5.23 6.00 18.27
N LYS A 221 4.18 6.51 18.92
CA LYS A 221 4.21 7.76 19.68
C LYS A 221 5.39 7.82 20.68
N LYS A 222 5.65 6.71 21.38
CA LYS A 222 6.76 6.57 22.35
C LYS A 222 8.15 6.52 21.69
N ILE A 223 8.23 6.28 20.39
CA ILE A 223 9.45 6.34 19.59
C ILE A 223 9.63 7.78 19.08
N HIS A 224 8.59 8.34 18.46
CA HIS A 224 8.56 9.71 17.93
C HIS A 224 8.90 10.77 19.00
N GLU A 225 8.24 10.73 20.16
CA GLU A 225 8.40 11.69 21.27
C GLU A 225 9.66 11.48 22.12
N ASN A 226 10.53 10.51 21.79
CA ASN A 226 11.73 10.24 22.57
C ASN A 226 12.88 11.17 22.17
N GLU A 227 13.31 12.06 23.07
CA GLU A 227 14.47 12.97 22.91
C GLU A 227 15.79 12.27 22.51
N LYS A 228 15.88 10.95 22.72
CA LYS A 228 17.06 10.14 22.37
C LYS A 228 16.94 9.43 21.01
N ARG A 229 15.85 9.63 20.27
CA ARG A 229 15.68 9.09 18.91
C ARG A 229 16.72 9.71 17.99
N LEU A 230 17.58 8.89 17.40
CA LEU A 230 18.35 9.29 16.23
C LEU A 230 17.38 9.59 15.08
N GLU A 231 17.35 10.85 14.62
CA GLU A 231 16.50 11.29 13.50
C GLU A 231 16.95 10.69 12.16
N ALA A 232 16.11 10.78 11.12
CA ALA A 232 16.42 10.24 9.80
C ALA A 232 17.58 11.01 9.13
N GLY A 233 18.49 10.28 8.48
CA GLY A 233 19.64 10.84 7.75
C GLY A 233 20.60 9.76 7.26
N ASP A 234 21.59 10.13 6.44
CA ASP A 234 22.67 9.21 6.06
C ASP A 234 23.71 9.12 7.18
N HIS A 235 23.48 8.19 8.10
CA HIS A 235 24.33 7.99 9.27
C HIS A 235 25.44 6.96 9.01
N PRO A 236 26.67 7.20 9.49
CA PRO A 236 27.72 6.19 9.42
C PRO A 236 27.35 4.95 10.25
N VAL A 237 27.73 3.76 9.79
CA VAL A 237 27.30 2.49 10.37
C VAL A 237 27.72 2.33 11.84
N GLU A 238 28.84 2.93 12.26
CA GLU A 238 29.22 3.01 13.68
C GLU A 238 28.17 3.72 14.56
N LEU A 239 27.49 4.75 14.04
CA LEU A 239 26.45 5.49 14.76
C LEU A 239 25.17 4.66 14.83
N LEU A 240 24.80 3.97 13.73
CA LEU A 240 23.65 3.05 13.71
C LEU A 240 23.84 1.86 14.67
N ALA A 241 25.08 1.36 14.80
CA ALA A 241 25.43 0.33 15.78
C ALA A 241 25.29 0.84 17.22
N ARG A 242 25.88 2.01 17.52
CA ARG A 242 25.81 2.63 18.85
C ARG A 242 24.37 3.01 19.24
N ASP A 243 23.57 3.51 18.30
CA ASP A 243 22.16 3.81 18.55
C ASP A 243 21.37 2.54 18.87
N PHE A 244 21.56 1.46 18.10
CA PHE A 244 20.93 0.17 18.41
C PHE A 244 21.31 -0.36 19.80
N GLU A 245 22.57 -0.23 20.22
CA GLU A 245 22.99 -0.61 21.58
C GLU A 245 22.34 0.24 22.69
N LYS A 246 22.24 1.57 22.51
CA LYS A 246 21.75 2.49 23.56
C LYS A 246 20.23 2.61 23.58
N ASN A 247 19.59 2.46 22.44
CA ASN A 247 18.17 2.73 22.21
C ASN A 247 17.39 1.49 21.71
N TYR A 248 17.98 0.29 21.80
CA TYR A 248 17.42 -1.04 21.48
C TYR A 248 15.89 -1.16 21.52
N ASN A 249 15.25 -0.73 22.62
CA ASN A 249 13.79 -0.83 22.81
C ASN A 249 12.96 -0.11 21.72
N MET A 250 13.50 0.93 21.07
CA MET A 250 12.83 1.62 19.96
C MET A 250 12.82 0.83 18.66
N TYR A 251 13.65 -0.22 18.54
CA TYR A 251 13.76 -1.05 17.34
C TYR A 251 12.93 -2.33 17.40
N ILE A 252 12.54 -2.79 18.60
CA ILE A 252 11.74 -4.01 18.77
C ILE A 252 10.42 -3.91 17.99
N PHE A 253 9.68 -2.81 18.13
CA PHE A 253 8.38 -2.68 17.47
C PHE A 253 8.45 -2.47 15.95
N PRO A 254 9.31 -1.58 15.38
CA PRO A 254 9.49 -1.49 13.94
C PRO A 254 9.83 -2.81 13.24
N VAL A 255 10.69 -3.64 13.84
CA VAL A 255 11.07 -4.95 13.28
C VAL A 255 9.87 -5.90 13.27
N HIS A 256 9.08 -5.99 14.34
CA HIS A 256 7.88 -6.84 14.38
C HIS A 256 6.74 -6.33 13.50
N TRP A 257 6.51 -5.02 13.48
CA TRP A 257 5.47 -4.41 12.65
C TRP A 257 5.72 -4.70 11.16
N GLN A 258 6.97 -4.55 10.71
CA GLN A 258 7.32 -4.84 9.31
C GLN A 258 7.06 -6.29 8.93
N PHE A 259 7.32 -7.25 9.81
CA PHE A 259 7.00 -8.66 9.55
C PHE A 259 5.50 -8.82 9.22
N GLY A 260 4.62 -8.23 10.04
CA GLY A 260 3.17 -8.27 9.83
C GLY A 260 2.66 -7.48 8.62
N GLN A 261 3.46 -6.56 8.07
CA GLN A 261 3.16 -5.91 6.77
C GLN A 261 3.50 -6.79 5.56
N LEU A 262 4.30 -7.85 5.75
CA LEU A 262 4.76 -8.73 4.67
C LEU A 262 4.07 -10.10 4.73
N ASP A 263 3.90 -10.67 5.93
CA ASP A 263 3.14 -11.91 6.25
C ASP A 263 1.66 -11.70 5.93
N GLN A 264 1.25 -11.99 4.68
CA GLN A 264 -0.05 -11.59 4.12
C GLN A 264 -0.58 -12.57 3.05
N HIS A 265 0.26 -13.38 2.41
CA HIS A 265 -0.06 -14.10 1.17
C HIS A 265 0.26 -15.61 1.18
N PRO A 266 -0.17 -16.36 2.22
CA PRO A 266 -1.18 -15.99 3.22
C PRO A 266 -0.56 -15.44 4.51
N ILE A 267 -1.39 -14.96 5.44
CA ILE A 267 -0.96 -14.78 6.84
C ILE A 267 -0.78 -16.19 7.44
N ASP A 268 0.47 -16.66 7.56
CA ASP A 268 0.79 -17.96 8.18
C ASP A 268 2.00 -17.92 9.14
N GLY A 269 2.64 -16.76 9.30
CA GLY A 269 3.76 -16.56 10.23
C GLY A 269 5.14 -16.79 9.61
N TYR A 270 5.22 -16.84 8.28
CA TYR A 270 6.45 -17.03 7.49
C TYR A 270 6.49 -16.05 6.32
N LEU A 271 7.67 -15.52 5.98
CA LEU A 271 7.84 -14.68 4.78
C LEU A 271 8.41 -15.50 3.62
N SER A 272 7.64 -15.68 2.56
CA SER A 272 8.17 -16.28 1.33
C SER A 272 9.01 -15.27 0.52
N HIS A 273 9.80 -15.76 -0.45
CA HIS A 273 10.54 -14.90 -1.40
C HIS A 273 9.63 -13.88 -2.11
N THR A 274 8.34 -14.20 -2.30
CA THR A 274 7.31 -13.32 -2.90
C THR A 274 6.94 -12.17 -1.97
N GLU A 275 6.85 -12.42 -0.67
CA GLU A 275 6.46 -11.40 0.32
C GLU A 275 7.61 -10.50 0.73
N LEU A 276 8.86 -10.95 0.54
CA LEU A 276 10.04 -10.10 0.63
C LEU A 276 10.22 -9.13 -0.57
N ALA A 277 9.37 -9.22 -1.62
CA ALA A 277 9.48 -8.38 -2.81
C ALA A 277 9.38 -6.84 -2.57
N PRO A 278 8.60 -6.31 -1.62
CA PRO A 278 8.63 -4.89 -1.26
C PRO A 278 9.99 -4.42 -0.72
N LEU A 279 10.77 -5.32 -0.10
CA LEU A 279 12.14 -5.05 0.36
C LEU A 279 13.18 -5.09 -0.79
N ARG A 280 12.75 -5.30 -2.03
CA ARG A 280 13.59 -5.20 -3.24
C ARG A 280 13.23 -3.97 -4.10
N ALA A 281 12.49 -3.02 -3.53
CA ALA A 281 12.13 -1.76 -4.17
C ALA A 281 13.29 -0.73 -4.10
N PRO A 282 13.46 0.18 -5.09
CA PRO A 282 14.56 1.16 -5.11
C PRO A 282 14.57 2.23 -4.00
N LEU A 283 13.62 2.20 -3.06
CA LEU A 283 13.58 3.08 -1.87
C LEU A 283 14.19 2.42 -0.62
N ILE A 284 14.59 1.14 -0.73
CA ILE A 284 15.19 0.35 0.34
C ILE A 284 16.72 0.56 0.29
N PRO A 285 17.39 0.80 1.44
CA PRO A 285 18.86 0.91 1.45
C PRO A 285 19.51 -0.43 1.06
N MET A 286 20.35 -0.41 0.02
CA MET A 286 21.06 -1.59 -0.51
C MET A 286 20.09 -2.73 -0.90
N GLU A 287 19.05 -2.45 -1.68
CA GLU A 287 17.98 -3.41 -1.99
C GLU A 287 18.47 -4.66 -2.75
N HIS A 288 19.61 -4.56 -3.43
CA HIS A 288 20.31 -5.68 -4.07
C HIS A 288 20.89 -6.70 -3.07
N CYS A 289 21.06 -6.32 -1.81
CA CYS A 289 21.46 -7.23 -0.73
C CYS A 289 20.30 -8.01 -0.10
N THR A 290 19.04 -7.59 -0.29
CA THR A 290 17.87 -8.17 0.38
C THR A 290 17.78 -9.69 0.25
N THR A 291 17.88 -10.26 -0.95
CA THR A 291 17.83 -11.73 -1.13
C THR A 291 18.99 -12.42 -0.43
N ARG A 292 20.22 -11.93 -0.64
CA ARG A 292 21.43 -12.51 -0.04
C ARG A 292 21.42 -12.44 1.48
N PHE A 293 20.83 -11.40 2.06
CA PHE A 293 20.64 -11.26 3.50
C PHE A 293 19.65 -12.29 4.03
N PHE A 294 18.45 -12.39 3.46
CA PHE A 294 17.46 -13.36 3.94
C PHE A 294 17.87 -14.81 3.69
N GLU A 295 18.66 -15.11 2.65
CA GLU A 295 19.35 -16.40 2.48
C GLU A 295 20.36 -16.74 3.61
N THR A 296 20.78 -15.77 4.43
CA THR A 296 21.56 -15.99 5.66
C THR A 296 20.73 -15.97 6.95
N CYS A 297 19.46 -15.58 6.86
CA CYS A 297 18.49 -15.62 7.96
C CYS A 297 17.65 -16.90 7.97
N ASP A 298 17.50 -17.54 6.81
CA ASP A 298 16.91 -18.87 6.57
C ASP A 298 17.82 -19.96 7.16
N LEU A 299 17.67 -20.23 8.47
CA LEU A 299 18.59 -21.05 9.26
C LEU A 299 18.36 -22.55 9.04
N ASP A 300 17.10 -22.99 9.00
CA ASP A 300 16.77 -24.41 8.80
C ASP A 300 16.73 -24.84 7.32
N ASN A 301 16.79 -23.84 6.42
CA ASN A 301 16.87 -23.97 4.97
C ASN A 301 15.56 -24.34 4.24
N ASP A 302 14.38 -24.16 4.84
CA ASP A 302 13.09 -24.42 4.20
C ASP A 302 12.70 -23.45 3.05
N LYS A 303 13.38 -22.29 2.94
CA LYS A 303 13.18 -21.20 1.94
C LYS A 303 12.06 -20.20 2.26
N TYR A 304 11.65 -20.14 3.51
CA TYR A 304 10.86 -19.07 4.12
C TYR A 304 11.72 -18.35 5.18
N ILE A 305 11.15 -17.35 5.85
CA ILE A 305 11.75 -16.71 7.03
C ILE A 305 10.68 -16.66 8.13
N ALA A 306 10.88 -17.40 9.22
CA ALA A 306 10.01 -17.34 10.39
C ALA A 306 10.17 -16.02 11.16
N LEU A 307 9.20 -15.64 12.00
CA LEU A 307 9.31 -14.43 12.84
C LEU A 307 10.56 -14.46 13.72
N GLU A 308 10.85 -15.63 14.29
CA GLU A 308 11.99 -15.88 15.17
C GLU A 308 13.33 -15.64 14.44
N GLU A 309 13.45 -16.10 13.20
CA GLU A 309 14.61 -15.88 12.32
C GLU A 309 14.74 -14.42 11.90
N TRP A 310 13.64 -13.83 11.40
CA TRP A 310 13.58 -12.42 11.01
C TRP A 310 14.03 -11.49 12.15
N ALA A 311 13.46 -11.66 13.34
CA ALA A 311 13.78 -10.84 14.49
C ALA A 311 15.22 -11.04 14.96
N GLY A 312 15.70 -12.30 14.98
CA GLY A 312 17.10 -12.64 15.27
C GLY A 312 18.08 -12.01 14.30
N CYS A 313 17.79 -12.02 12.99
CA CYS A 313 18.65 -11.44 11.96
C CYS A 313 18.77 -9.90 12.07
N PHE A 314 17.75 -9.21 12.59
CA PHE A 314 17.83 -7.79 12.95
C PHE A 314 18.39 -7.51 14.36
N GLY A 315 18.82 -8.55 15.08
CA GLY A 315 19.47 -8.46 16.39
C GLY A 315 18.51 -8.34 17.58
N ILE A 316 17.21 -8.61 17.38
CA ILE A 316 16.24 -8.67 18.48
C ILE A 316 16.47 -9.98 19.24
N LYS A 317 16.52 -9.89 20.58
CA LYS A 317 16.76 -11.03 21.48
C LYS A 317 15.50 -11.88 21.57
N GLU A 318 15.65 -13.21 21.64
CA GLU A 318 14.57 -14.19 21.76
C GLU A 318 13.48 -13.80 22.79
N GLN A 319 13.88 -13.36 23.97
CA GLN A 319 13.01 -12.91 25.07
C GLN A 319 12.12 -11.69 24.75
N ASP A 320 12.48 -10.91 23.72
CA ASP A 320 11.78 -9.71 23.27
C ASP A 320 10.97 -9.96 21.98
N ILE A 321 11.00 -11.19 21.45
CA ILE A 321 10.20 -11.61 20.29
C ILE A 321 8.77 -11.90 20.76
N ASN A 322 7.78 -11.22 20.19
CA ASN A 322 6.38 -11.34 20.59
C ASN A 322 5.40 -11.15 19.43
N LYS A 323 4.54 -12.16 19.21
CA LYS A 323 3.54 -12.19 18.12
C LYS A 323 2.43 -11.14 18.31
N ASP A 324 2.19 -10.65 19.54
CA ASP A 324 1.31 -9.50 19.83
C ASP A 324 1.83 -8.15 19.28
N LEU A 325 3.06 -8.12 18.75
CA LEU A 325 3.66 -6.95 18.09
C LEU A 325 3.48 -6.98 16.56
N VAL A 326 3.19 -8.15 15.99
CA VAL A 326 2.92 -8.37 14.55
C VAL A 326 1.48 -7.97 14.19
N ILE A 327 0.57 -8.06 15.18
CA ILE A 327 -0.86 -7.72 15.14
C ILE A 327 -1.12 -6.32 15.75
#